data_AF-A0A3D1KEI3-F1
#
_entry.id   AF-A0A3D1KEI3-F1
#
_cell.length_a   1.000
_cell.length_b   1.000
_cell.length_c   1.000
_cell.angle_alpha   90.00
_cell.angle_beta   90.00
_cell.angle_gamma   90.00
#
_symmetry.space_group_name_H-M   'P 1'
#
loop_
_entity.id
_entity.type
_entity.pdbx_description
1 polymer ?
#
loop_
_entity_poly.entity_id
_entity_poly.type
_entity_poly.pdbx_seq_one_letter_code
_entity_poly.pdbx_strand_id
1 'polypeptide(L)'
;MKETVAKFKTLLTDKGAEILNEETWGLKKMAYAIQKKSTGFYCLLEFKAEPSVIDTLEIGYRRDEKVIRFMTVKLDKYASEYAVKRRNKLGKKEEA
;
A
#
# COMPACT_ATOMS: atom_id res chain seq x y z
N MET A 1 7.33 -7.47 -9.19
CA MET A 1 6.44 -7.06 -8.08
C MET A 1 7.15 -7.02 -6.73
N LYS A 2 7.60 -8.17 -6.20
CA LYS A 2 8.20 -8.23 -4.84
C LYS A 2 9.33 -7.23 -4.65
N GLU A 3 10.18 -7.07 -5.65
CA GLU A 3 11.27 -6.08 -5.68
C GLU A 3 10.77 -4.62 -5.54
N THR A 4 9.76 -4.22 -6.31
CA THR A 4 9.21 -2.86 -6.27
C THR A 4 8.57 -2.55 -4.92
N VAL A 5 7.81 -3.50 -4.37
CA VAL A 5 7.20 -3.35 -3.03
C VAL A 5 8.29 -3.26 -1.95
N ALA A 6 9.31 -4.12 -2.01
CA ALA A 6 10.44 -4.09 -1.08
C ALA A 6 11.20 -2.75 -1.11
N LYS A 7 11.41 -2.16 -2.29
CA LYS A 7 12.05 -0.85 -2.46
C LYS A 7 11.26 0.28 -1.76
N PHE A 8 9.93 0.28 -1.85
CA PHE A 8 9.12 1.29 -1.15
C PHE A 8 9.01 0.99 0.35
N LYS A 9 9.08 -0.29 0.73
CA LYS A 9 9.16 -0.71 2.12
C LYS A 9 10.42 -0.18 2.80
N THR A 10 11.58 -0.34 2.16
CA THR A 10 12.85 0.19 2.67
C THR A 10 12.82 1.70 2.76
N LEU A 11 12.29 2.40 1.76
CA LEU A 11 12.15 3.86 1.79
C LEU A 11 11.30 4.33 2.99
N LEU A 12 10.21 3.62 3.29
CA LEU A 12 9.37 3.90 4.45
C LEU A 12 10.11 3.65 5.76
N THR A 13 10.79 2.52 5.91
CA THR A 13 11.54 2.20 7.14
C THR A 13 12.72 3.14 7.37
N ASP A 14 13.43 3.54 6.31
CA ASP A 14 14.57 4.47 6.39
C ASP A 14 14.14 5.86 6.87
N LYS A 15 12.89 6.23 6.59
CA LYS A 15 12.27 7.48 7.06
C LYS A 15 11.55 7.34 8.41
N GLY A 16 11.74 6.23 9.11
CA GLY A 16 11.18 5.99 10.45
C GLY A 16 9.69 5.67 10.46
N ALA A 17 9.11 5.24 9.33
CA ALA A 17 7.72 4.80 9.30
C ALA A 17 7.57 3.39 9.89
N GLU A 18 6.53 3.20 10.70
CA GLU A 18 6.14 1.90 11.25
C GLU A 18 5.13 1.24 10.30
N ILE A 19 5.45 0.06 9.79
CA ILE A 19 4.55 -0.70 8.91
C ILE A 19 3.65 -1.56 9.78
N LEU A 20 2.35 -1.33 9.71
CA LEU A 20 1.35 -2.05 10.49
C LEU A 20 0.87 -3.32 9.79
N ASN A 21 0.67 -3.23 8.48
CA ASN A 21 0.12 -4.33 7.70
C ASN A 21 0.49 -4.24 6.23
N GLU A 22 0.62 -5.40 5.60
CA GLU A 22 0.93 -5.54 4.18
C GLU A 22 -0.02 -6.58 3.58
N GLU A 23 -0.89 -6.14 2.67
CA GLU A 23 -1.79 -7.03 1.94
C GLU A 23 -1.39 -7.06 0.46
N THR A 24 -0.96 -8.23 -0.02
CA THR A 24 -0.71 -8.44 -1.45
C THR A 24 -1.93 -9.10 -2.07
N TRP A 25 -2.71 -8.33 -2.82
CA TRP A 25 -3.93 -8.81 -3.48
C TRP A 25 -3.67 -9.54 -4.81
N GLY A 26 -2.42 -9.53 -5.27
CA GLY A 26 -2.02 -10.21 -6.51
C GLY A 26 -2.53 -9.52 -7.77
N LEU A 27 -2.59 -10.29 -8.86
CA LEU A 27 -3.04 -9.80 -10.16
C LEU A 27 -4.56 -9.70 -10.19
N LYS A 28 -5.08 -8.50 -10.47
CA LYS A 28 -6.52 -8.25 -10.65
C LYS A 28 -6.77 -7.59 -12.01
N LYS A 29 -7.91 -7.92 -12.60
CA LYS A 29 -8.41 -7.25 -13.80
C LYS A 29 -9.01 -5.90 -13.40
N MET A 30 -8.62 -4.84 -14.11
CA MET A 30 -9.13 -3.49 -13.87
C MET A 30 -10.47 -3.28 -14.60
N ALA A 31 -11.31 -2.40 -14.08
CA ALA A 31 -12.60 -2.07 -14.70
C ALA A 31 -12.42 -1.43 -16.09
N TYR A 32 -11.33 -0.69 -16.29
CA TYR A 32 -10.93 -0.08 -17.56
C TYR A 32 -9.40 -0.10 -17.68
N ALA A 33 -8.91 0.04 -18.91
CA ALA A 33 -7.48 0.01 -19.17
C ALA A 33 -6.81 1.31 -18.67
N ILE A 34 -5.68 1.15 -17.95
CA ILE A 34 -4.84 2.26 -17.50
C ILE A 34 -3.51 2.14 -18.26
N GLN A 35 -3.09 3.19 -18.95
CA GLN A 35 -1.88 3.15 -19.80
C GLN A 35 -1.87 1.92 -20.76
N LYS A 36 -3.03 1.59 -21.35
CA LYS A 36 -3.25 0.42 -22.23
C LYS A 36 -3.07 -0.96 -21.56
N LYS A 37 -2.88 -1.03 -20.24
CA LYS A 37 -2.84 -2.28 -19.48
C LYS A 37 -4.23 -2.58 -18.92
N SER A 38 -4.71 -3.82 -19.02
CA SER A 38 -6.03 -4.26 -18.54
C SER A 38 -6.00 -5.01 -17.20
N THR A 39 -4.80 -5.46 -16.79
CA THR A 39 -4.55 -6.13 -15.51
C THR A 39 -3.44 -5.40 -14.76
N GLY A 40 -3.50 -5.47 -13.44
CA GLY A 40 -2.54 -4.83 -12.56
C GLY A 40 -2.37 -5.61 -11.29
N PHE A 41 -1.19 -5.52 -10.68
CA PHE A 41 -0.97 -6.08 -9.37
C PHE A 41 -1.30 -5.06 -8.29
N TYR A 42 -2.07 -5.48 -7.30
CA TYR A 42 -2.49 -4.63 -6.19
C TYR A 42 -1.75 -5.00 -4.90
N CYS A 43 -1.21 -3.98 -4.25
CA CYS A 43 -0.59 -4.05 -2.93
C CYS A 43 -1.19 -2.94 -2.08
N LEU A 44 -1.54 -3.27 -0.84
CA LEU A 44 -2.03 -2.34 0.16
C LEU A 44 -1.05 -2.36 1.33
N LEU A 45 -0.50 -1.20 1.66
CA LEU A 45 0.40 -0.99 2.78
C LEU A 45 -0.29 -0.06 3.77
N GLU A 46 -0.45 -0.54 5.01
CA GLU A 46 -0.86 0.30 6.13
C GLU A 46 0.39 0.63 6.95
N PHE A 47 0.67 1.91 7.12
CA PHE A 47 1.83 2.39 7.85
C PHE A 47 1.47 3.63 8.68
N LYS A 48 2.24 3.86 9.74
CA LYS A 48 2.26 5.11 10.48
C LYS A 48 3.56 5.83 10.14
N ALA A 49 3.44 7.07 9.70
CA ALA A 49 4.57 7.91 9.37
C ALA A 49 4.25 9.37 9.68
N GLU A 50 5.29 10.18 9.78
CA GLU A 50 5.11 11.63 9.75
C GLU A 50 4.64 12.10 8.35
N PRO A 51 3.90 13.21 8.26
CA PRO A 51 3.39 13.75 6.99
C PRO A 51 4.51 14.03 5.97
N SER A 52 5.70 14.41 6.41
CA SER A 52 6.87 14.71 5.58
C SER A 52 7.34 13.54 4.71
N VAL A 53 7.04 12.31 5.13
CA VAL A 53 7.40 11.08 4.40
C VAL A 53 6.55 10.90 3.15
N ILE A 54 5.30 11.37 3.17
CA ILE A 54 4.31 11.17 2.10
C ILE A 54 4.77 11.85 0.80
N ASP A 55 5.24 13.10 0.87
CA ASP A 55 5.69 13.83 -0.31
C ASP A 55 6.83 13.11 -1.03
N THR A 56 7.78 12.56 -0.26
CA THR A 56 8.90 11.81 -0.84
C THR A 56 8.43 10.49 -1.45
N LEU A 57 7.48 9.82 -0.79
CA LEU A 57 6.91 8.57 -1.27
C LEU A 57 6.18 8.77 -2.60
N GLU A 58 5.36 9.82 -2.71
CA GLU A 58 4.63 10.13 -3.94
C GLU A 58 5.56 10.51 -5.09
N ILE A 59 6.64 11.25 -4.81
CA ILE A 59 7.68 11.51 -5.81
C ILE A 59 8.32 10.19 -6.27
N GLY A 60 8.60 9.27 -5.34
CA GLY A 60 9.11 7.94 -5.64
C GLY A 60 8.17 7.14 -6.54
N TYR A 61 6.86 7.14 -6.24
CA TYR A 61 5.86 6.46 -7.06
C TYR A 61 5.73 7.05 -8.45
N ARG A 62 5.80 8.38 -8.60
CA ARG A 62 5.74 9.02 -9.92
C ARG A 62 6.99 8.77 -10.77
N ARG A 63 8.16 8.63 -10.16
CA ARG A 63 9.43 8.34 -10.85
C ARG A 63 9.55 6.89 -11.31
N ASP A 64 8.85 5.97 -10.66
CA ASP A 64 8.94 4.54 -10.97
C ASP A 64 7.85 4.13 -11.98
N GLU A 65 8.24 3.91 -13.24
CA GLU A 65 7.31 3.52 -14.32
C GLU A 65 6.62 2.15 -14.09
N LYS A 66 7.12 1.34 -13.15
CA LYS A 66 6.45 0.09 -12.76
C LYS A 66 5.14 0.37 -12.00
N VAL A 67 4.99 1.55 -11.40
CA VAL A 67 3.79 1.97 -10.67
C VAL A 67 2.86 2.73 -11.62
N ILE A 68 1.76 2.09 -12.01
CA ILE A 68 0.80 2.67 -12.97
C ILE A 68 -0.22 3.61 -12.30
N ARG A 69 -0.50 3.38 -11.01
CA ARG A 69 -1.45 4.17 -10.21
C ARG A 69 -1.16 3.92 -8.73
N PHE A 70 -1.26 4.97 -7.93
CA PHE A 70 -1.17 4.91 -6.48
C PHE A 70 -2.27 5.80 -5.88
N MET A 71 -2.61 5.55 -4.62
CA MET A 71 -3.55 6.36 -3.87
C MET A 71 -3.14 6.30 -2.39
N THR A 72 -2.82 7.46 -1.83
CA THR A 72 -2.50 7.61 -0.42
C THR A 72 -3.69 8.25 0.27
N VAL A 73 -4.20 7.64 1.34
CA VAL A 73 -5.35 8.16 2.09
C VAL A 73 -4.99 8.25 3.56
N LYS A 74 -5.25 9.41 4.17
CA LYS A 74 -5.14 9.58 5.62
C LYS A 74 -6.35 8.94 6.28
N LEU A 75 -6.11 8.02 7.21
CA LEU A 75 -7.17 7.43 8.03
C LEU A 75 -7.54 8.40 9.16
N ASP A 76 -8.83 8.64 9.33
CA ASP A 76 -9.36 9.33 10.50
C ASP A 76 -9.49 8.35 11.69
N LYS A 77 -10.00 8.84 12.83
CA LYS A 77 -10.15 8.03 14.04
C LYS A 77 -11.01 6.78 13.78
N TYR A 78 -12.16 6.95 13.13
CA TYR A 78 -13.12 5.86 12.91
C TYR A 78 -12.62 4.85 11.87
N ALA A 79 -11.97 5.32 10.80
CA ALA A 79 -11.36 4.44 9.79
C ALA A 79 -10.18 3.67 10.37
N SER A 80 -9.39 4.26 11.27
CA SER A 80 -8.31 3.56 11.98
C SER A 80 -8.85 2.41 12.84
N GLU A 81 -9.91 2.67 13.62
CA GLU A 81 -10.57 1.63 14.43
C GLU A 81 -11.16 0.51 13.55
N TYR A 82 -11.76 0.86 12.41
CA TYR A 82 -12.25 -0.13 11.45
C TYR A 82 -11.12 -0.96 10.84
N ALA A 83 -10.01 -0.32 10.45
CA ALA A 83 -8.84 -1.02 9.91
C ALA A 83 -8.29 -2.04 10.91
N VAL A 84 -8.17 -1.67 12.20
CA VAL A 84 -7.77 -2.60 13.27
C VAL A 84 -8.74 -3.79 13.37
N LYS A 85 -10.05 -3.54 13.36
CA LYS A 85 -11.07 -4.60 13.38
C LYS A 85 -10.96 -5.51 12.15
N ARG A 86 -10.77 -4.94 10.96
CA ARG A 86 -10.60 -5.67 9.70
C ARG A 86 -9.38 -6.58 9.74
N ARG A 87 -8.24 -6.05 10.19
CA ARG A 87 -6.99 -6.82 10.36
C ARG A 87 -7.18 -7.99 11.30
N ASN A 88 -7.76 -7.77 12.48
CA ASN A 88 -8.00 -8.83 13.45
C ASN A 88 -8.93 -9.93 12.91
N LYS A 89 -9.91 -9.57 12.07
CA LYS A 89 -10.79 -10.55 11.42
C LYS A 89 -10.05 -11.36 10.35
N LEU A 90 -9.17 -10.73 9.58
CA LEU A 90 -8.37 -11.39 8.55
C LEU A 90 -7.32 -12.34 9.16
N GLY A 91 -6.61 -11.92 10.21
CA GLY A 91 -5.64 -12.77 10.91
C GLY A 91 -6.26 -14.03 11.50
N LYS A 92 -7.45 -13.92 12.12
CA LYS A 92 -8.21 -15.09 12.61
C LYS A 92 -8.66 -16.07 11.53
N LYS A 93 -8.63 -15.67 10.25
CA LYS A 93 -9.04 -16.50 9.12
C LYS A 93 -7.86 -17.29 8.51
N GLU A 94 -6.62 -16.88 8.78
CA GLU A 94 -5.43 -17.64 8.39
C GLU A 94 -5.03 -18.70 9.44
N GLU A 95 -5.46 -18.52 10.69
CA GLU A 95 -5.19 -19.45 11.80
C GLU A 95 -6.24 -20.57 11.97
N ALA A 96 -7.28 -20.61 11.14
CA ALA A 96 -8.43 -21.54 11.23
C ALA A 96 -8.53 -22.48 10.04
#